data_AF-A0A2Z7A0Y8-F1
#
_entry.id   AF-A0A2Z7A0Y8-F1
#
_cell.length_a   1.000
_cell.length_b   1.000
_cell.length_c   1.000
_cell.angle_alpha   90.00
_cell.angle_beta   90.00
_cell.angle_gamma   90.00
#
_symmetry.space_group_name_H-M   'P 1'
#
loop_
_entity.id
_entity.type
_entity.pdbx_description
1 polymer ?
#
loop_
_entity_poly.entity_id
_entity_poly.type
_entity_poly.pdbx_seq_one_letter_code
_entity_poly.pdbx_strand_id
1 'polypeptide(L)'
;MSFLLYRLLAKAAAPYVIHRIPRPKGSGFWLAVVQVFASFSLLLSIVMGLGFLRFRRRHWWISCYVWAVWGEGPLGFGLLMSCRITQAFQLYNIFVRRRLPPIRSYIFLPMLLLPWIVAATLIQIKKPLNNRCHVGTQWIITILSLHAIYVAVLVVFTAAVRHIEFRFHELKDLWRGILAAACSIGIWTVSYVLTEVHEDVPWLQIISRFFLLFMTSVLVVVFFTTSMSQPLVSIMSLRRKEHQDCKSMGDVLGIIPEPGVLFQREPTELADPNEPLDKLLLNRRFRQSFMEFTDSCLAGESVHFYEEVQQLDKIPHNDHVRRIYMARHIIDKYISPGSTMEVNISHRCRQEILNTPDLTNPNLFKSALNELMRLMKMNLANDYWSSIFFLKLKEENSMRTVGHDLEHISGWNFTDRLSSIHCADDPFQQDHNLRKSGSSHE
;
A
#
# COMPACT_ATOMS: atom_id res chain seq x y z
N MET A 1 11.89 -21.61 20.06
CA MET A 1 11.78 -20.13 20.14
C MET A 1 12.82 -19.42 19.29
N SER A 2 14.10 -19.83 19.34
CA SER A 2 15.19 -19.19 18.58
C SER A 2 15.06 -19.23 17.06
N PHE A 3 14.53 -20.32 16.48
CA PHE A 3 14.42 -20.46 15.01
C PHE A 3 13.30 -19.59 14.39
N LEU A 4 12.20 -19.39 15.12
CA LEU A 4 11.09 -18.51 14.73
C LEU A 4 11.48 -17.04 14.87
N LEU A 5 12.18 -16.69 15.95
CA LEU A 5 12.74 -15.36 16.16
C LEU A 5 13.82 -15.02 15.12
N TYR A 6 14.69 -15.97 14.80
CA TYR A 6 15.71 -15.82 13.76
C TYR A 6 15.09 -15.71 12.37
N ARG A 7 14.05 -16.49 12.05
CA ARG A 7 13.29 -16.31 10.80
C ARG A 7 12.55 -14.96 10.73
N LEU A 8 12.00 -14.47 11.84
CA LEU A 8 11.36 -13.16 11.93
C LEU A 8 12.38 -12.02 11.72
N LEU A 9 13.52 -12.08 12.41
CA LEU A 9 14.62 -11.12 12.26
C LEU A 9 15.24 -11.19 10.85
N ALA A 10 15.45 -12.39 10.31
CA ALA A 10 15.99 -12.58 8.97
C ALA A 10 15.03 -12.08 7.89
N LYS A 11 13.72 -12.33 8.00
CA LYS A 11 12.72 -11.78 7.06
C LYS A 11 12.56 -10.25 7.19
N ALA A 12 12.67 -9.70 8.40
CA ALA A 12 12.59 -8.26 8.64
C ALA A 12 13.86 -7.51 8.17
N ALA A 13 15.03 -8.15 8.30
CA ALA A 13 16.32 -7.58 7.91
C ALA A 13 16.71 -7.86 6.45
N ALA A 14 16.20 -8.93 5.83
CA ALA A 14 16.45 -9.28 4.43
C ALA A 14 16.28 -8.11 3.44
N PRO A 15 15.22 -7.29 3.51
CA PRO A 15 15.07 -6.16 2.59
C PRO A 15 16.08 -5.01 2.84
N TYR A 16 16.74 -4.94 4.00
CA TYR A 16 17.75 -3.91 4.31
C TYR A 16 19.19 -4.35 4.07
N VAL A 17 19.47 -5.65 4.22
CA VAL A 17 20.82 -6.19 4.08
C VAL A 17 21.15 -6.47 2.61
N ILE A 18 20.16 -6.91 1.82
CA ILE A 18 20.36 -7.27 0.41
C ILE A 18 20.27 -6.03 -0.49
N HIS A 19 19.54 -5.00 -0.08
CA HIS A 19 19.35 -3.78 -0.86
C HIS A 19 19.80 -2.58 -0.01
N ARG A 20 20.82 -1.84 -0.46
CA ARG A 20 21.12 -0.49 0.04
C ARG A 20 19.99 0.44 -0.39
N ILE A 21 18.83 0.37 0.27
CA ILE A 21 17.65 1.15 -0.09
C ILE A 21 17.77 2.57 0.47
N PRO A 22 17.59 3.63 -0.34
CA PRO A 22 17.41 4.99 0.17
C PRO A 22 16.14 5.05 1.01
N ARG A 23 16.27 5.49 2.27
CA ARG A 23 15.20 5.54 3.28
C ARG A 23 13.91 6.16 2.69
N PRO A 24 12.80 5.41 2.56
CA PRO A 24 11.54 6.02 2.15
C PRO A 24 11.04 6.94 3.26
N LYS A 25 10.89 8.24 2.96
CA LYS A 25 10.39 9.27 3.90
C LYS A 25 8.87 9.16 4.17
N GLY A 26 8.30 7.94 4.14
CA GLY A 26 6.86 7.68 4.25
C GLY A 26 6.43 7.20 5.64
N SER A 27 5.24 7.59 6.08
CA SER A 27 4.66 7.21 7.39
C SER A 27 4.37 5.71 7.53
N GLY A 28 4.18 4.99 6.42
CA GLY A 28 3.92 3.54 6.41
C GLY A 28 5.12 2.69 6.85
N PHE A 29 6.34 3.14 6.57
CA PHE A 29 7.57 2.46 6.97
C PHE A 29 7.72 2.41 8.50
N TRP A 30 7.43 3.53 9.17
CA TRP A 30 7.52 3.64 10.62
C TRP A 30 6.50 2.75 11.34
N LEU A 31 5.30 2.59 10.79
CA LEU A 31 4.29 1.67 11.33
C LEU A 31 4.77 0.22 11.35
N ALA A 32 5.43 -0.25 10.28
CA ALA A 32 5.96 -1.60 10.21
C ALA A 32 7.08 -1.84 11.23
N VAL A 33 8.01 -0.89 11.37
CA VAL A 33 9.10 -0.95 12.37
C VAL A 33 8.54 -1.01 13.79
N VAL A 34 7.58 -0.13 14.10
CA VAL A 34 6.92 -0.11 15.43
C VAL A 34 6.19 -1.41 15.70
N GLN A 35 5.56 -2.01 14.69
CA GLN A 35 4.87 -3.29 14.82
C GLN A 35 5.82 -4.47 15.07
N VAL A 36 7.02 -4.47 14.46
CA VAL A 36 8.06 -5.47 14.77
C VAL A 36 8.53 -5.33 16.22
N PHE A 37 8.77 -4.09 16.66
CA PHE A 37 9.15 -3.81 18.04
C PHE A 37 8.07 -4.27 19.04
N ALA A 38 6.79 -3.99 18.73
CA ALA A 38 5.66 -4.41 19.55
C ALA A 38 5.52 -5.94 19.64
N SER A 39 5.72 -6.62 18.50
CA SER A 39 5.69 -8.09 18.42
C SER A 39 6.77 -8.74 19.28
N PHE A 40 7.99 -8.20 19.20
CA PHE A 40 9.12 -8.64 20.01
C PHE A 40 8.85 -8.39 21.50
N SER A 41 8.35 -7.20 21.83
CA SER A 41 8.04 -6.80 23.20
C SER A 41 6.98 -7.70 23.82
N LEU A 42 5.91 -8.05 23.09
CA LEU A 42 4.87 -8.96 23.57
C LEU A 42 5.41 -10.37 23.85
N LEU A 43 6.17 -10.95 22.92
CA LEU A 43 6.76 -12.29 23.11
C LEU A 43 7.74 -12.30 24.28
N LEU A 44 8.63 -11.31 24.35
CA LEU A 44 9.61 -11.20 25.42
C LEU A 44 8.91 -11.01 26.77
N SER A 45 7.84 -10.22 26.81
CA SER A 45 7.03 -10.00 28.01
C SER A 45 6.45 -11.30 28.56
N ILE A 46 5.83 -12.13 27.72
CA ILE A 46 5.22 -13.38 28.17
C ILE A 46 6.29 -14.38 28.65
N VAL A 47 7.43 -14.46 27.97
CA VAL A 47 8.55 -15.32 28.38
C VAL A 47 9.07 -14.92 29.76
N MET A 48 9.22 -13.61 30.00
CA MET A 48 9.70 -13.07 31.27
C MET A 48 8.63 -13.14 32.37
N GLY A 49 7.37 -12.81 32.06
CA GLY A 49 6.26 -12.77 33.00
C GLY A 49 5.82 -14.15 33.50
N LEU A 50 5.84 -15.18 32.64
CA LEU A 50 5.53 -16.56 33.02
C LEU A 50 6.72 -17.31 33.65
N GLY A 51 7.88 -16.64 33.76
CA GLY A 51 9.07 -17.17 34.45
C GLY A 51 9.80 -18.29 33.70
N PHE A 52 9.70 -18.34 32.36
CA PHE A 52 10.47 -19.31 31.55
C PHE A 52 11.98 -19.06 31.61
N LEU A 53 12.40 -17.81 31.91
CA LEU A 53 13.80 -17.44 32.12
C LEU A 53 13.99 -16.89 33.54
N ARG A 54 14.68 -17.63 34.41
CA ARG A 54 15.07 -17.17 35.75
C ARG A 54 16.45 -16.51 35.70
N PHE A 55 16.48 -15.18 35.79
CA PHE A 55 17.73 -14.43 35.99
C PHE A 55 17.99 -14.21 37.49
N ARG A 56 19.27 -14.30 37.90
CA ARG A 56 19.70 -14.08 39.29
C ARG A 56 19.39 -12.63 39.70
N ARG A 57 18.60 -12.45 40.77
CA ARG A 57 18.07 -11.17 41.27
C ARG A 57 19.19 -10.17 41.58
N ARG A 58 19.49 -9.25 40.64
CA ARG A 58 20.34 -8.08 40.90
C ARG A 58 19.90 -6.80 40.17
N HIS A 59 18.98 -6.86 39.21
CA HIS A 59 18.63 -5.71 38.36
C HIS A 59 17.14 -5.35 38.34
N TRP A 60 16.84 -4.05 38.19
CA TRP A 60 15.50 -3.44 38.12
C TRP A 60 14.60 -4.02 36.99
N TRP A 61 15.23 -4.55 35.94
CA TRP A 61 14.60 -5.22 34.80
C TRP A 61 13.91 -6.56 35.13
N ILE A 62 13.98 -7.02 36.39
CA ILE A 62 13.32 -8.25 36.88
C ILE A 62 11.99 -7.92 37.58
N SER A 63 11.61 -6.64 37.68
CA SER A 63 10.33 -6.27 38.29
C SER A 63 9.16 -6.82 37.47
N CYS A 64 8.27 -7.53 38.16
CA CYS A 64 7.09 -8.10 37.54
C CYS A 64 6.25 -7.05 36.80
N TYR A 65 6.20 -5.83 37.32
CA TYR A 65 5.48 -4.70 36.72
C TYR A 65 6.03 -4.33 35.34
N VAL A 66 7.33 -4.47 35.09
CA VAL A 66 7.93 -4.09 33.80
C VAL A 66 7.45 -5.02 32.70
N TRP A 67 7.41 -6.33 32.96
CA TRP A 67 7.00 -7.30 31.95
C TRP A 67 5.47 -7.49 31.95
N ALA A 68 4.87 -7.89 33.07
CA ALA A 68 3.44 -8.21 33.14
C ALA A 68 2.51 -7.00 32.92
N VAL A 69 2.97 -5.76 33.20
CA VAL A 69 2.11 -4.57 33.03
C VAL A 69 2.55 -3.74 31.82
N TRP A 70 3.82 -3.31 31.76
CA TRP A 70 4.29 -2.44 30.67
C TRP A 70 4.62 -3.18 29.37
N GLY A 71 5.25 -4.34 29.48
CA GLY A 71 5.64 -5.17 28.33
C GLY A 71 4.44 -5.83 27.65
N GLU A 72 3.55 -6.45 28.42
CA GLU A 72 2.35 -7.14 27.89
C GLU A 72 1.32 -6.13 27.36
N GLY A 73 1.06 -5.06 28.11
CA GLY A 73 0.06 -4.05 27.79
C GLY A 73 0.52 -3.02 26.74
N PRO A 74 0.99 -1.82 27.15
CA PRO A 74 1.23 -0.71 26.25
C PRO A 74 2.29 -0.99 25.18
N LEU A 75 3.39 -1.68 25.51
CA LEU A 75 4.48 -1.94 24.55
C LEU A 75 4.24 -3.19 23.68
N GLY A 76 3.38 -4.10 24.13
CA GLY A 76 3.06 -5.34 23.45
C GLY A 76 1.73 -5.27 22.71
N PHE A 77 0.69 -5.82 23.34
CA PHE A 77 -0.63 -5.95 22.73
C PHE A 77 -1.24 -4.60 22.35
N GLY A 78 -1.15 -3.60 23.22
CA GLY A 78 -1.67 -2.26 23.00
C GLY A 78 -1.04 -1.59 21.78
N LEU A 79 0.28 -1.67 21.63
CA LEU A 79 1.02 -1.15 20.47
C LEU A 79 0.67 -1.90 19.19
N LEU A 80 0.59 -3.23 19.24
CA LEU A 80 0.18 -4.05 18.08
C LEU A 80 -1.23 -3.69 17.60
N MET A 81 -2.21 -3.63 18.50
CA MET A 81 -3.58 -3.30 18.16
C MET A 81 -3.73 -1.84 17.71
N SER A 82 -3.03 -0.90 18.35
CA SER A 82 -3.06 0.52 17.95
C SER A 82 -2.51 0.73 16.54
N CYS A 83 -1.45 -0.01 16.15
CA CYS A 83 -0.96 -0.02 14.77
C CYS A 83 -2.04 -0.51 13.79
N ARG A 84 -2.79 -1.56 14.14
CA ARG A 84 -3.88 -2.09 13.29
C ARG A 84 -5.09 -1.19 13.21
N ILE A 85 -5.49 -0.58 14.31
CA ILE A 85 -6.57 0.42 14.31
C ILE A 85 -6.15 1.61 13.46
N THR A 86 -4.90 2.06 13.53
CA THR A 86 -4.37 3.12 12.67
C THR A 86 -4.44 2.75 11.19
N GLN A 87 -4.07 1.52 10.83
CA GLN A 87 -4.19 1.02 9.46
C GLN A 87 -5.66 0.95 9.02
N ALA A 88 -6.54 0.35 9.81
CA ALA A 88 -7.97 0.28 9.51
C ALA A 88 -8.61 1.67 9.38
N PHE A 89 -8.20 2.63 10.20
CA PHE A 89 -8.63 4.03 10.12
C PHE A 89 -8.14 4.72 8.83
N GLN A 90 -6.90 4.48 8.42
CA GLN A 90 -6.39 4.98 7.14
C GLN A 90 -7.20 4.39 5.97
N LEU A 91 -7.39 3.07 5.96
CA LEU A 91 -8.21 2.39 4.94
C LEU A 91 -9.63 2.96 4.93
N TYR A 92 -10.27 3.12 6.09
CA TYR A 92 -11.61 3.70 6.20
C TYR A 92 -11.68 5.10 5.58
N ASN A 93 -10.75 6.00 5.89
CA ASN A 93 -10.80 7.36 5.34
C ASN A 93 -10.56 7.37 3.83
N ILE A 94 -9.63 6.55 3.35
CA ILE A 94 -9.30 6.46 1.93
C ILE A 94 -10.46 5.87 1.12
N PHE A 95 -11.08 4.81 1.63
CA PHE A 95 -12.04 4.03 0.85
C PHE A 95 -13.49 4.42 1.12
N VAL A 96 -13.86 4.71 2.37
CA VAL A 96 -15.24 5.09 2.74
C VAL A 96 -15.42 6.60 2.62
N ARG A 97 -14.52 7.39 3.23
CA ARG A 97 -14.63 8.87 3.20
C ARG A 97 -14.01 9.51 1.96
N ARG A 98 -13.30 8.75 1.13
CA ARG A 98 -12.64 9.21 -0.11
C ARG A 98 -11.70 10.40 0.12
N ARG A 99 -11.09 10.47 1.30
CA ARG A 99 -10.21 11.58 1.72
C ARG A 99 -8.96 11.05 2.39
N LEU A 100 -7.90 11.86 2.39
CA LEU A 100 -6.75 11.57 3.23
C LEU A 100 -7.17 11.57 4.72
N PRO A 101 -6.58 10.68 5.55
CA PRO A 101 -6.89 10.66 6.96
C PRO A 101 -6.58 12.05 7.57
N PRO A 102 -7.54 12.65 8.30
CA PRO A 102 -7.39 14.01 8.81
C PRO A 102 -6.27 14.13 9.84
N ILE A 103 -5.92 13.01 10.50
CA ILE A 103 -4.89 12.93 11.52
C ILE A 103 -3.74 12.08 10.98
N ARG A 104 -2.53 12.62 11.05
CA ARG A 104 -1.31 11.90 10.67
C ARG A 104 -1.05 10.74 11.62
N SER A 105 -0.54 9.64 11.10
CA SER A 105 -0.35 8.37 11.83
C SER A 105 0.52 8.52 13.08
N TYR A 106 1.53 9.39 13.05
CA TYR A 106 2.42 9.62 14.19
C TYR A 106 1.77 10.39 15.34
N ILE A 107 0.64 11.06 15.11
CA ILE A 107 -0.17 11.72 16.14
C ILE A 107 -1.26 10.76 16.63
N PHE A 108 -1.89 10.04 15.71
CA PHE A 108 -2.98 9.12 16.01
C PHE A 108 -2.52 7.91 16.83
N LEU A 109 -1.34 7.37 16.55
CA LEU A 109 -0.83 6.19 17.24
C LEU A 109 -0.56 6.43 18.74
N PRO A 110 0.16 7.50 19.17
CA PRO A 110 0.27 7.83 20.60
C PRO A 110 -1.08 8.11 21.27
N MET A 111 -2.03 8.74 20.55
CA MET A 111 -3.37 8.99 21.06
C MET A 111 -4.12 7.69 21.36
N LEU A 112 -3.99 6.69 20.48
CA LEU A 112 -4.52 5.35 20.72
C LEU A 112 -3.80 4.59 21.83
N LEU A 113 -2.58 4.94 22.21
CA LEU A 113 -1.85 4.27 23.29
C LEU A 113 -2.12 4.86 24.68
N LEU A 114 -2.63 6.08 24.76
CA LEU A 114 -2.92 6.76 26.02
C LEU A 114 -3.75 5.92 27.00
N PRO A 115 -4.87 5.26 26.59
CA PRO A 115 -5.64 4.42 27.51
C PRO A 115 -4.81 3.29 28.16
N TRP A 116 -3.90 2.69 27.39
CA TRP A 116 -2.98 1.66 27.89
C TRP A 116 -1.96 2.22 28.89
N ILE A 117 -1.40 3.39 28.60
CA ILE A 117 -0.43 4.05 29.49
C ILE A 117 -1.11 4.46 30.80
N VAL A 118 -2.31 5.01 30.73
CA VAL A 118 -3.11 5.38 31.92
C VAL A 118 -3.43 4.13 32.76
N ALA A 119 -3.88 3.04 32.14
CA ALA A 119 -4.14 1.79 32.86
C ALA A 119 -2.87 1.23 33.54
N ALA A 120 -1.74 1.20 32.81
CA ALA A 120 -0.46 0.70 33.33
C ALA A 120 0.06 1.54 34.52
N THR A 121 -0.03 2.87 34.43
CA THR A 121 0.38 3.77 35.50
C THR A 121 -0.50 3.62 36.75
N LEU A 122 -1.82 3.48 36.60
CA LEU A 122 -2.73 3.23 37.72
C LEU A 122 -2.42 1.92 38.45
N ILE A 123 -2.16 0.84 37.70
CA ILE A 123 -1.74 -0.45 38.27
C ILE A 123 -0.39 -0.30 39.00
N GLN A 124 0.56 0.42 38.43
CA GLN A 124 1.87 0.62 39.07
C GLN A 124 1.78 1.47 40.35
N ILE A 125 0.87 2.45 40.42
CA ILE A 125 0.66 3.27 41.62
C ILE A 125 -0.02 2.45 42.72
N LYS A 126 -1.08 1.70 42.37
CA LYS A 126 -1.85 0.90 43.33
C LYS A 126 -1.14 -0.38 43.77
N LYS A 127 -0.09 -0.79 43.04
CA LYS A 127 0.73 -1.98 43.29
C LYS A 127 -0.06 -3.25 43.65
N PRO A 128 -1.02 -3.71 42.83
CA PRO A 128 -1.86 -4.86 43.15
C PRO A 128 -1.21 -6.23 42.87
N LEU A 129 0.05 -6.28 42.40
CA LEU A 129 0.71 -7.56 42.06
C LEU A 129 1.32 -8.22 43.30
N ASN A 130 1.05 -9.51 43.46
CA ASN A 130 1.67 -10.35 44.49
C ASN A 130 3.09 -10.83 44.06
N ASN A 131 3.85 -11.43 44.97
CA ASN A 131 5.20 -11.98 44.74
C ASN A 131 5.27 -13.03 43.63
N ARG A 132 4.13 -13.61 43.24
CA ARG A 132 3.96 -14.56 42.13
C ARG A 132 3.56 -13.90 40.81
N CYS A 133 3.62 -12.57 40.71
CA CYS A 133 3.17 -11.81 39.53
C CYS A 133 1.66 -11.85 39.25
N HIS A 134 0.88 -12.35 40.20
CA HIS A 134 -0.57 -12.44 40.04
C HIS A 134 -1.23 -11.11 40.42
N VAL A 135 -2.15 -10.65 39.57
CA VAL A 135 -2.92 -9.42 39.78
C VAL A 135 -4.27 -9.81 40.38
N GLY A 136 -4.82 -9.01 41.31
CA GLY A 136 -6.16 -9.26 41.85
C GLY A 136 -7.26 -9.22 40.76
N THR A 137 -8.32 -10.00 40.93
CA THR A 137 -9.39 -10.23 39.96
C THR A 137 -10.02 -8.95 39.40
N GLN A 138 -10.22 -7.92 40.24
CA GLN A 138 -10.79 -6.63 39.81
C GLN A 138 -9.93 -5.91 38.74
N TRP A 139 -8.61 -5.98 38.88
CA TRP A 139 -7.68 -5.37 37.92
C TRP A 139 -7.59 -6.19 36.63
N ILE A 140 -7.73 -7.51 36.73
CA ILE A 140 -7.77 -8.41 35.58
C ILE A 140 -9.00 -8.17 34.72
N ILE A 141 -10.17 -7.99 35.34
CA ILE A 141 -11.39 -7.60 34.62
C ILE A 141 -11.15 -6.29 33.85
N THR A 142 -10.54 -5.29 34.50
CA THR A 142 -10.24 -4.00 33.85
C THR A 142 -9.30 -4.15 32.65
N ILE A 143 -8.23 -4.94 32.79
CA ILE A 143 -7.29 -5.23 31.70
C ILE A 143 -8.00 -5.97 30.56
N LEU A 144 -8.82 -6.97 30.86
CA LEU A 144 -9.56 -7.75 29.88
C LEU A 144 -10.58 -6.88 29.12
N SER A 145 -11.29 -6.00 29.82
CA SER A 145 -12.19 -5.03 29.20
C SER A 145 -11.43 -4.12 28.23
N LEU A 146 -10.23 -3.66 28.59
CA LEU A 146 -9.41 -2.84 27.70
C LEU A 146 -8.99 -3.61 26.44
N HIS A 147 -8.55 -4.87 26.56
CA HIS A 147 -8.26 -5.72 25.40
C HIS A 147 -9.48 -5.88 24.48
N ALA A 148 -10.65 -6.16 25.06
CA ALA A 148 -11.90 -6.35 24.32
C ALA A 148 -12.33 -5.07 23.57
N ILE A 149 -12.19 -3.89 24.20
CA ILE A 149 -12.51 -2.60 23.57
C ILE A 149 -11.66 -2.38 22.31
N TYR A 150 -10.35 -2.67 22.35
CA TYR A 150 -9.48 -2.49 21.16
C TYR A 150 -9.86 -3.42 20.03
N VAL A 151 -10.21 -4.68 20.33
CA VAL A 151 -10.72 -5.61 19.32
C VAL A 151 -12.07 -5.14 18.76
N ALA A 152 -12.98 -4.67 19.60
CA ALA A 152 -14.28 -4.14 19.18
C ALA A 152 -14.13 -2.91 18.27
N VAL A 153 -13.25 -1.97 18.63
CA VAL A 153 -12.94 -0.80 17.78
C VAL A 153 -12.41 -1.25 16.42
N LEU A 154 -11.49 -2.24 16.39
CA LEU A 154 -10.98 -2.78 15.14
C LEU A 154 -12.09 -3.43 14.30
N VAL A 155 -12.99 -4.21 14.93
CA VAL A 155 -14.18 -4.79 14.28
C VAL A 155 -15.06 -3.71 13.66
N VAL A 156 -15.37 -2.63 14.39
CA VAL A 156 -16.21 -1.53 13.89
C VAL A 156 -15.59 -0.89 12.65
N PHE A 157 -14.29 -0.55 12.70
CA PHE A 157 -13.61 0.03 11.54
C PHE A 157 -13.54 -0.95 10.36
N THR A 158 -13.22 -2.21 10.59
CA THR A 158 -13.13 -3.22 9.53
C THR A 158 -14.51 -3.54 8.93
N ALA A 159 -15.57 -3.60 9.74
CA ALA A 159 -16.94 -3.82 9.28
C ALA A 159 -17.47 -2.63 8.49
N ALA A 160 -17.14 -1.39 8.88
CA ALA A 160 -17.53 -0.19 8.14
C ALA A 160 -16.93 -0.14 6.72
N VAL A 161 -15.86 -0.90 6.47
CA VAL A 161 -15.18 -1.00 5.18
C VAL A 161 -15.68 -2.21 4.36
N ARG A 162 -16.58 -3.06 4.91
CA ARG A 162 -17.05 -4.32 4.31
C ARG A 162 -17.88 -4.16 3.04
N HIS A 163 -18.60 -3.04 2.89
CA HIS A 163 -19.54 -2.82 1.77
C HIS A 163 -18.89 -2.40 0.46
N ILE A 164 -17.60 -2.11 0.50
CA ILE A 164 -16.83 -1.82 -0.70
C ILE A 164 -16.41 -3.17 -1.24
N GLU A 165 -16.76 -3.49 -2.48
CA GLU A 165 -16.33 -4.72 -3.17
C GLU A 165 -14.80 -4.75 -3.28
N PHE A 166 -14.16 -5.17 -2.21
CA PHE A 166 -12.71 -5.25 -2.13
C PHE A 166 -12.24 -6.54 -2.77
N ARG A 167 -11.67 -6.41 -3.97
CA ARG A 167 -10.87 -7.44 -4.63
C ARG A 167 -9.48 -7.65 -3.96
N PHE A 168 -9.24 -7.07 -2.79
CA PHE A 168 -7.93 -7.00 -2.14
C PHE A 168 -7.82 -7.89 -0.88
N HIS A 169 -6.68 -8.55 -0.73
CA HIS A 169 -6.39 -9.46 0.39
C HIS A 169 -6.30 -8.76 1.77
N GLU A 170 -6.16 -7.43 1.80
CA GLU A 170 -5.95 -6.65 3.02
C GLU A 170 -7.14 -6.67 4.01
N LEU A 171 -8.38 -6.59 3.50
CA LEU A 171 -9.58 -6.67 4.35
C LEU A 171 -9.71 -8.08 4.96
N LYS A 172 -9.43 -9.11 4.16
CA LYS A 172 -9.41 -10.51 4.60
C LYS A 172 -8.35 -10.72 5.67
N ASP A 173 -7.19 -10.09 5.52
CA ASP A 173 -6.12 -10.18 6.50
C ASP A 173 -6.43 -9.41 7.79
N LEU A 174 -7.10 -8.25 7.71
CA LEU A 174 -7.63 -7.55 8.89
C LEU A 174 -8.63 -8.43 9.67
N TRP A 175 -9.55 -9.09 8.98
CA TRP A 175 -10.48 -10.05 9.62
C TRP A 175 -9.77 -11.26 10.24
N ARG A 176 -8.73 -11.79 9.60
CA ARG A 176 -7.88 -12.84 10.19
C ARG A 176 -7.15 -12.36 11.45
N GLY A 177 -6.68 -11.12 11.45
CA GLY A 177 -6.06 -10.49 12.62
C GLY A 177 -7.05 -10.32 13.78
N ILE A 178 -8.27 -9.85 13.49
CA ILE A 178 -9.37 -9.76 14.47
C ILE A 178 -9.67 -11.14 15.07
N LEU A 179 -9.83 -12.16 14.21
CA LEU A 179 -10.12 -13.51 14.65
C LEU A 179 -9.01 -14.06 15.57
N ALA A 180 -7.75 -13.90 15.16
CA ALA A 180 -6.61 -14.33 15.96
C ALA A 180 -6.53 -13.60 17.31
N ALA A 181 -6.79 -12.29 17.35
CA ALA A 181 -6.82 -11.50 18.58
C ALA A 181 -7.96 -11.93 19.52
N ALA A 182 -9.16 -12.13 18.99
CA ALA A 182 -10.32 -12.59 19.76
C ALA A 182 -10.08 -13.99 20.35
N CYS A 183 -9.55 -14.93 19.56
CA CYS A 183 -9.17 -16.26 20.03
C CYS A 183 -8.06 -16.19 21.09
N SER A 184 -7.06 -15.31 20.92
CA SER A 184 -5.99 -15.12 21.91
C SER A 184 -6.53 -14.62 23.25
N ILE A 185 -7.49 -13.68 23.24
CA ILE A 185 -8.13 -13.20 24.46
C ILE A 185 -8.91 -14.33 25.14
N GLY A 186 -9.72 -15.09 24.39
CA GLY A 186 -10.48 -16.21 24.94
C GLY A 186 -9.61 -17.32 25.51
N ILE A 187 -8.46 -17.60 24.89
CA ILE A 187 -7.53 -18.60 25.41
C ILE A 187 -6.83 -18.09 26.67
N TRP A 188 -6.47 -16.79 26.70
CA TRP A 188 -5.90 -16.18 27.90
C TRP A 188 -6.86 -16.24 29.09
N THR A 189 -8.14 -15.94 28.88
CA THR A 189 -9.15 -16.03 29.95
C THR A 189 -9.35 -17.46 30.45
N VAL A 190 -9.47 -18.43 29.54
CA VAL A 190 -9.60 -19.85 29.91
C VAL A 190 -8.37 -20.31 30.69
N SER A 191 -7.18 -19.95 30.23
CA SER A 191 -5.92 -20.29 30.88
C SER A 191 -5.78 -19.67 32.28
N TYR A 192 -6.22 -18.42 32.43
CA TYR A 192 -6.26 -17.74 33.73
C TYR A 192 -7.23 -18.44 34.69
N VAL A 193 -8.48 -18.69 34.28
CA VAL A 193 -9.49 -19.37 35.11
C VAL A 193 -9.03 -20.78 35.49
N LEU A 194 -8.46 -21.52 34.55
CA LEU A 194 -7.96 -22.88 34.79
C LEU A 194 -6.82 -22.90 35.82
N THR A 195 -5.95 -21.88 35.77
CA THR A 195 -4.87 -21.70 36.75
C THR A 195 -5.39 -21.30 38.12
N GLU A 196 -6.42 -20.46 38.18
CA GLU A 196 -7.03 -20.00 39.44
C GLU A 196 -7.83 -21.11 40.14
N VAL A 197 -8.57 -21.93 39.39
CA VAL A 197 -9.44 -22.97 39.96
C VAL A 197 -8.63 -24.20 40.42
N HIS A 198 -7.51 -24.50 39.77
CA HIS A 198 -6.72 -25.70 40.01
C HIS A 198 -5.29 -25.34 40.43
N GLU A 199 -5.15 -24.51 41.47
CA GLU A 199 -3.83 -24.09 41.98
C GLU A 199 -2.95 -25.28 42.44
N ASP A 200 -3.57 -26.40 42.80
CA ASP A 200 -2.89 -27.57 43.37
C ASP A 200 -2.25 -28.49 42.32
N VAL A 201 -2.51 -28.28 41.02
CA VAL A 201 -2.07 -29.19 39.95
C VAL A 201 -0.92 -28.56 39.13
N PRO A 202 0.36 -28.89 39.42
CA PRO A 202 1.50 -28.23 38.78
C PRO A 202 1.62 -28.50 37.28
N TRP A 203 1.22 -29.68 36.80
CA TRP A 203 1.23 -30.04 35.38
C TRP A 203 0.29 -29.15 34.56
N LEU A 204 -0.87 -28.83 35.10
CA LEU A 204 -1.87 -27.99 34.44
C LEU A 204 -1.34 -26.57 34.24
N GLN A 205 -0.62 -26.04 35.23
CA GLN A 205 0.04 -24.74 35.14
C GLN A 205 1.13 -24.71 34.07
N ILE A 206 1.92 -25.77 33.93
CA ILE A 206 2.95 -25.88 32.89
C ILE A 206 2.31 -25.91 31.49
N ILE A 207 1.26 -26.72 31.31
CA ILE A 207 0.53 -26.85 30.05
C ILE A 207 -0.12 -25.51 29.67
N SER A 208 -0.79 -24.85 30.62
CA SER A 208 -1.40 -23.52 30.46
C SER A 208 -0.39 -22.47 29.99
N ARG A 209 0.78 -22.40 30.62
CA ARG A 209 1.86 -21.45 30.24
C ARG A 209 2.40 -21.73 28.84
N PHE A 210 2.58 -23.00 28.49
CA PHE A 210 3.03 -23.39 27.15
C PHE A 210 2.01 -23.01 26.07
N PHE A 211 0.73 -23.24 26.35
CA PHE A 211 -0.36 -22.92 25.42
C PHE A 211 -0.49 -21.40 25.21
N LEU A 212 -0.33 -20.59 26.27
CA LEU A 212 -0.30 -19.13 26.16
C LEU A 212 0.85 -18.62 25.29
N LEU A 213 2.05 -19.17 25.47
CA LEU A 213 3.20 -18.84 24.65
C LEU A 213 2.97 -19.21 23.18
N PHE A 214 2.43 -20.41 22.94
CA PHE A 214 2.13 -20.88 21.59
C PHE A 214 1.11 -19.98 20.89
N MET A 215 0.00 -19.65 21.56
CA MET A 215 -1.03 -18.80 20.98
C MET A 215 -0.56 -17.37 20.76
N THR A 216 0.27 -16.83 21.64
CA THR A 216 0.88 -15.51 21.42
C THR A 216 1.85 -15.54 20.23
N SER A 217 2.60 -16.63 20.05
CA SER A 217 3.42 -16.82 18.85
C SER A 217 2.57 -16.87 17.59
N VAL A 218 1.43 -17.57 17.61
CA VAL A 218 0.49 -17.60 16.48
C VAL A 218 -0.06 -16.20 16.21
N LEU A 219 -0.49 -15.47 17.24
CA LEU A 219 -0.97 -14.09 17.14
C LEU A 219 0.07 -13.20 16.47
N VAL A 220 1.32 -13.23 16.96
CA VAL A 220 2.41 -12.43 16.40
C VAL A 220 2.69 -12.81 14.95
N VAL A 221 2.66 -14.09 14.59
CA VAL A 221 2.85 -14.52 13.20
C VAL A 221 1.73 -14.00 12.31
N VAL A 222 0.47 -14.15 12.70
CA VAL A 222 -0.69 -13.62 11.95
C VAL A 222 -0.57 -12.12 11.78
N PHE A 223 -0.27 -11.39 12.86
CA PHE A 223 -0.07 -9.95 12.80
C PHE A 223 1.17 -9.57 11.98
N PHE A 224 2.23 -10.37 11.93
CA PHE A 224 3.36 -10.06 11.05
C PHE A 224 3.03 -10.31 9.58
N THR A 225 2.40 -11.44 9.26
CA THR A 225 2.01 -11.80 7.88
C THR A 225 1.00 -10.82 7.29
N THR A 226 0.06 -10.35 8.09
CA THR A 226 -0.94 -9.34 7.69
C THR A 226 -0.34 -7.93 7.58
N SER A 227 0.88 -7.67 8.08
CA SER A 227 1.50 -6.33 8.07
C SER A 227 2.37 -6.09 6.85
N MET A 228 2.84 -7.17 6.23
CA MET A 228 3.45 -7.13 4.91
C MET A 228 2.33 -7.05 3.87
N SER A 229 1.47 -6.03 3.99
CA SER A 229 0.48 -5.77 2.96
C SER A 229 1.23 -5.44 1.67
N GLN A 230 0.77 -6.10 0.59
CA GLN A 230 1.30 -6.01 -0.75
C GLN A 230 1.55 -4.58 -1.28
N PRO A 231 0.97 -3.45 -0.84
CA PRO A 231 1.38 -2.14 -1.30
C PRO A 231 2.88 -1.89 -1.15
N LEU A 232 3.54 -2.36 -0.09
CA LEU A 232 4.99 -2.14 0.06
C LEU A 232 5.80 -3.03 -0.89
N VAL A 233 5.37 -4.28 -1.09
CA VAL A 233 6.02 -5.21 -2.03
C VAL A 233 5.68 -4.86 -3.48
N SER A 234 4.49 -4.35 -3.75
CA SER A 234 4.03 -3.89 -5.05
C SER A 234 4.64 -2.56 -5.39
N ILE A 235 4.83 -1.63 -4.44
CA ILE A 235 5.64 -0.42 -4.61
C ILE A 235 7.11 -0.80 -4.80
N MET A 236 7.63 -1.78 -4.06
CA MET A 236 9.01 -2.25 -4.25
C MET A 236 9.17 -3.02 -5.57
N SER A 237 8.17 -3.75 -6.04
CA SER A 237 8.19 -4.45 -7.33
C SER A 237 7.89 -3.51 -8.48
N LEU A 238 7.03 -2.50 -8.29
CA LEU A 238 6.79 -1.39 -9.22
C LEU A 238 8.08 -0.61 -9.37
N ARG A 239 8.76 -0.23 -8.29
CA ARG A 239 10.04 0.49 -8.32
C ARG A 239 11.19 -0.35 -8.90
N ARG A 240 11.18 -1.67 -8.66
CA ARG A 240 12.15 -2.61 -9.26
C ARG A 240 11.87 -2.83 -10.75
N LYS A 241 10.61 -2.74 -11.18
CA LYS A 241 10.18 -2.80 -12.57
C LYS A 241 10.33 -1.44 -13.27
N GLU A 242 10.26 -0.34 -12.55
CA GLU A 242 10.49 1.04 -12.99
C GLU A 242 11.96 1.29 -13.37
N HIS A 243 12.88 0.51 -12.81
CA HIS A 243 14.27 0.45 -13.27
C HIS A 243 14.49 -0.46 -14.49
N GLN A 244 13.50 -1.25 -14.91
CA GLN A 244 13.71 -2.28 -15.92
C GLN A 244 12.69 -2.34 -17.06
N ASP A 245 11.65 -1.50 -17.08
CA ASP A 245 10.86 -1.17 -18.27
C ASP A 245 9.94 0.01 -17.96
N CYS A 246 10.00 1.07 -18.76
CA CYS A 246 9.08 2.21 -18.71
C CYS A 246 7.67 1.76 -19.16
N LYS A 247 6.90 1.17 -18.25
CA LYS A 247 5.46 0.91 -18.42
C LYS A 247 4.68 1.89 -17.58
N SER A 248 3.73 2.58 -18.21
CA SER A 248 2.94 3.63 -17.60
C SER A 248 1.98 3.06 -16.54
N MET A 249 1.69 3.80 -15.47
CA MET A 249 0.78 3.35 -14.39
C MET A 249 -0.63 3.03 -14.93
N GLY A 250 -1.04 3.62 -16.05
CA GLY A 250 -2.28 3.25 -16.75
C GLY A 250 -2.34 1.78 -17.19
N ASP A 251 -1.21 1.23 -17.64
CA ASP A 251 -1.09 -0.17 -18.02
C ASP A 251 -1.22 -1.10 -16.80
N VAL A 252 -0.69 -0.66 -15.66
CA VAL A 252 -0.73 -1.39 -14.39
C VAL A 252 -2.14 -1.42 -13.79
N LEU A 253 -2.92 -0.36 -13.98
CA LEU A 253 -4.30 -0.27 -13.52
C LEU A 253 -5.29 -1.00 -14.44
N GLY A 254 -4.82 -1.63 -15.52
CA GLY A 254 -5.67 -2.31 -16.49
C GLY A 254 -6.60 -1.32 -17.19
N ILE A 255 -6.14 -0.08 -17.44
CA ILE A 255 -6.77 0.75 -18.47
C ILE A 255 -6.53 -0.03 -19.76
N ILE A 256 -7.60 -0.65 -20.25
CA ILE A 256 -7.56 -1.52 -21.43
C ILE A 256 -6.83 -0.76 -22.54
N PRO A 257 -5.65 -1.21 -23.02
CA PRO A 257 -5.19 -0.79 -24.33
C PRO A 257 -6.25 -1.30 -25.29
N GLU A 258 -6.81 -0.41 -26.12
CA GLU A 258 -7.97 -0.71 -26.98
C GLU A 258 -7.92 -2.15 -27.50
N PRO A 259 -8.96 -2.97 -27.24
CA PRO A 259 -8.97 -4.34 -27.66
C PRO A 259 -9.08 -4.39 -29.18
N GLY A 260 -7.99 -4.81 -29.83
CA GLY A 260 -7.97 -5.07 -31.26
C GLY A 260 -7.47 -3.88 -32.07
N VAL A 261 -6.22 -4.00 -32.52
CA VAL A 261 -5.71 -3.33 -33.72
C VAL A 261 -6.58 -3.76 -34.90
N LEU A 262 -7.69 -3.06 -35.11
CA LEU A 262 -8.42 -3.06 -36.35
C LEU A 262 -8.31 -1.63 -36.85
N PHE A 263 -7.19 -1.34 -37.54
CA PHE A 263 -6.91 -0.15 -38.35
C PHE A 263 -7.96 0.96 -38.23
N GLN A 264 -8.05 1.61 -37.07
CA GLN A 264 -8.81 2.83 -36.96
C GLN A 264 -7.85 3.91 -37.42
N ARG A 265 -8.05 4.32 -38.67
CA ARG A 265 -7.37 5.40 -39.39
C ARG A 265 -7.14 6.59 -38.44
N GLU A 266 -5.97 6.64 -37.81
CA GLU A 266 -5.46 7.88 -37.18
C GLU A 266 -5.49 8.93 -38.30
N PRO A 267 -6.07 10.13 -38.09
CA PRO A 267 -6.13 11.14 -39.12
C PRO A 267 -4.70 11.41 -39.61
N THR A 268 -4.48 11.14 -40.90
CA THR A 268 -3.28 11.45 -41.67
C THR A 268 -3.17 12.95 -41.89
N GLU A 269 -3.40 13.75 -40.83
CA GLU A 269 -3.22 15.19 -40.89
C GLU A 269 -1.84 15.50 -40.31
N LEU A 270 -0.99 16.03 -41.20
CA LEU A 270 0.27 16.66 -40.87
C LEU A 270 0.01 17.61 -39.69
N ALA A 271 0.69 17.39 -38.55
CA ALA A 271 0.61 18.28 -37.40
C ALA A 271 0.91 19.71 -37.88
N ASP A 272 -0.13 20.53 -38.00
CA ASP A 272 0.01 21.91 -38.45
C ASP A 272 0.67 22.71 -37.32
N PRO A 273 1.85 23.32 -37.54
CA PRO A 273 2.52 24.12 -36.53
C PRO A 273 1.70 25.30 -36.02
N ASN A 274 0.65 25.70 -36.75
CA ASN A 274 -0.28 26.76 -36.36
C ASN A 274 -1.39 26.28 -35.42
N GLU A 275 -1.53 24.96 -35.21
CA GLU A 275 -2.47 24.42 -34.24
C GLU A 275 -2.00 24.61 -32.79
N PRO A 276 -2.94 24.80 -31.85
CA PRO A 276 -2.58 24.95 -30.46
C PRO A 276 -1.97 23.64 -29.92
N LEU A 277 -0.84 23.74 -29.20
CA LEU A 277 -0.05 22.59 -28.70
C LEU A 277 -0.89 21.56 -27.94
N ASP A 278 -1.91 21.99 -27.21
CA ASP A 278 -2.87 21.14 -26.51
C ASP A 278 -3.63 20.19 -27.45
N LYS A 279 -4.01 20.65 -28.64
CA LYS A 279 -4.64 19.81 -29.67
C LYS A 279 -3.62 18.84 -30.27
N LEU A 280 -2.40 19.31 -30.55
CA LEU A 280 -1.32 18.50 -31.12
C LEU A 280 -0.89 17.37 -30.19
N LEU A 281 -0.82 17.62 -28.87
CA LEU A 281 -0.47 16.62 -27.87
C LEU A 281 -1.53 15.51 -27.69
N LEU A 282 -2.74 15.66 -28.24
CA LEU A 282 -3.71 14.56 -28.31
C LEU A 282 -3.28 13.51 -29.33
N ASN A 283 -2.63 13.92 -30.42
CA ASN A 283 -2.08 13.01 -31.41
C ASN A 283 -0.92 12.22 -30.79
N ARG A 284 -1.07 10.89 -30.75
CA ARG A 284 -0.11 9.99 -30.11
C ARG A 284 1.29 10.08 -30.72
N ARG A 285 1.39 10.18 -32.05
CA ARG A 285 2.69 10.24 -32.76
C ARG A 285 3.40 11.55 -32.50
N PHE A 286 2.67 12.66 -32.59
CA PHE A 286 3.20 13.98 -32.25
C PHE A 286 3.67 13.99 -30.80
N ARG A 287 2.83 13.53 -29.86
CA ARG A 287 3.18 13.48 -28.44
C ARG A 287 4.44 12.67 -28.18
N GLN A 288 4.59 11.51 -28.83
CA GLN A 288 5.77 10.67 -28.67
C GLN A 288 7.05 11.34 -29.22
N SER A 289 6.99 11.92 -30.42
CA SER A 289 8.11 12.67 -31.00
C SER A 289 8.47 13.91 -30.15
N PHE A 290 7.47 14.63 -29.67
CA PHE A 290 7.67 15.77 -28.77
C PHE A 290 8.27 15.34 -27.44
N MET A 291 7.83 14.21 -26.88
CA MET A 291 8.36 13.63 -25.65
C MET A 291 9.85 13.28 -25.79
N GLU A 292 10.24 12.58 -26.86
CA GLU A 292 11.64 12.26 -27.17
C GLU A 292 12.51 13.52 -27.27
N PHE A 293 12.00 14.57 -27.92
CA PHE A 293 12.66 15.88 -27.96
C PHE A 293 12.82 16.47 -26.56
N THR A 294 11.74 16.54 -25.78
CA THR A 294 11.80 17.14 -24.44
C THR A 294 12.69 16.35 -23.47
N ASP A 295 12.75 15.03 -23.60
CA ASP A 295 13.67 14.18 -22.85
C ASP A 295 15.14 14.50 -23.23
N SER A 296 15.42 14.74 -24.51
CA SER A 296 16.75 15.17 -24.97
C SER A 296 17.16 16.55 -24.41
N CYS A 297 16.18 17.41 -24.11
CA CYS A 297 16.38 18.71 -23.49
C CYS A 297 16.38 18.67 -21.95
N LEU A 298 16.26 17.49 -21.32
CA LEU A 298 16.10 17.33 -19.88
C LEU A 298 14.88 18.10 -19.31
N ALA A 299 13.84 18.26 -20.13
CA ALA A 299 12.59 18.95 -19.80
C ALA A 299 11.35 18.06 -20.04
N GLY A 300 11.56 16.75 -20.11
CA GLY A 300 10.53 15.77 -20.44
C GLY A 300 9.45 15.61 -19.37
N GLU A 301 9.73 16.01 -18.12
CA GLU A 301 8.81 15.87 -17.00
C GLU A 301 7.44 16.50 -17.26
N SER A 302 7.41 17.58 -18.04
CA SER A 302 6.17 18.28 -18.41
C SER A 302 5.27 17.45 -19.33
N VAL A 303 5.85 16.72 -20.28
CA VAL A 303 5.12 15.89 -21.26
C VAL A 303 4.72 14.55 -20.66
N HIS A 304 5.61 13.94 -19.86
CA HIS A 304 5.30 12.73 -19.08
C HIS A 304 4.15 12.98 -18.09
N PHE A 305 4.16 14.11 -17.39
CA PHE A 305 3.06 14.52 -16.53
C PHE A 305 1.75 14.71 -17.31
N TYR A 306 1.79 15.36 -18.48
CA TYR A 306 0.62 15.54 -19.33
C TYR A 306 -0.01 14.20 -19.73
N GLU A 307 0.80 13.22 -20.13
CA GLU A 307 0.31 11.90 -20.53
C GLU A 307 -0.34 11.14 -19.37
N GLU A 308 0.26 11.14 -18.17
CA GLU A 308 -0.32 10.47 -17.01
C GLU A 308 -1.64 11.11 -16.54
N VAL A 309 -1.76 12.44 -16.61
CA VAL A 309 -3.03 13.12 -16.30
C VAL A 309 -4.11 12.79 -17.35
N GLN A 310 -3.75 12.70 -18.63
CA GLN A 310 -4.68 12.22 -19.67
C GLN A 310 -5.13 10.78 -19.41
N GLN A 311 -4.26 9.91 -18.91
CA GLN A 311 -4.64 8.56 -18.51
C GLN A 311 -5.57 8.54 -17.30
N LEU A 312 -5.35 9.42 -16.30
CA LEU A 312 -6.27 9.59 -15.18
C LEU A 312 -7.67 10.01 -15.66
N ASP A 313 -7.76 10.88 -16.66
CA ASP A 313 -9.04 11.33 -17.22
C ASP A 313 -9.79 10.24 -17.98
N LYS A 314 -9.09 9.25 -18.53
CA LYS A 314 -9.71 8.05 -19.13
C LYS A 314 -10.35 7.12 -18.11
N ILE A 315 -10.00 7.23 -16.82
CA ILE A 315 -10.59 6.39 -15.77
C ILE A 315 -12.02 6.87 -15.48
N PRO A 316 -13.04 5.99 -15.58
CA PRO A 316 -14.43 6.37 -15.36
C PRO A 316 -14.65 7.13 -14.04
N HIS A 317 -15.49 8.15 -14.04
CA HIS A 317 -15.75 8.97 -12.85
C HIS A 317 -16.27 8.17 -11.64
N ASN A 318 -16.95 7.05 -11.89
CA ASN A 318 -17.46 6.15 -10.85
C ASN A 318 -16.36 5.24 -10.25
N ASP A 319 -15.23 5.05 -10.94
CA ASP A 319 -14.08 4.29 -10.44
C ASP A 319 -13.14 5.20 -9.63
N HIS A 320 -13.64 5.61 -8.47
CA HIS A 320 -12.93 6.50 -7.56
C HIS A 320 -11.61 5.88 -7.04
N VAL A 321 -11.54 4.56 -6.95
CA VAL A 321 -10.37 3.87 -6.37
C VAL A 321 -9.17 4.00 -7.32
N ARG A 322 -9.33 3.63 -8.60
CA ARG A 322 -8.26 3.75 -9.57
C ARG A 322 -7.83 5.21 -9.76
N ARG A 323 -8.79 6.16 -9.73
CA ARG A 323 -8.49 7.60 -9.77
C ARG A 323 -7.64 8.06 -8.59
N ILE A 324 -7.94 7.64 -7.36
CA ILE A 324 -7.13 8.00 -6.17
C ILE A 324 -5.71 7.44 -6.26
N TYR A 325 -5.55 6.19 -6.70
CA TYR A 325 -4.23 5.58 -6.85
C TYR A 325 -3.40 6.29 -7.92
N MET A 326 -4.00 6.56 -9.08
CA MET A 326 -3.34 7.29 -10.15
C MET A 326 -2.99 8.73 -9.71
N ALA A 327 -3.91 9.44 -9.05
CA ALA A 327 -3.65 10.78 -8.54
C ALA A 327 -2.50 10.81 -7.52
N ARG A 328 -2.41 9.82 -6.62
CA ARG A 328 -1.27 9.71 -5.69
C ARG A 328 0.03 9.44 -6.41
N HIS A 329 0.02 8.55 -7.39
CA HIS A 329 1.22 8.26 -8.18
C HIS A 329 1.74 9.54 -8.86
N ILE A 330 0.84 10.29 -9.50
CA ILE A 330 1.16 11.56 -10.13
C ILE A 330 1.71 12.57 -9.10
N ILE A 331 1.09 12.65 -7.92
CA ILE A 331 1.56 13.56 -6.84
C ILE A 331 2.95 13.19 -6.34
N ASP A 332 3.22 11.91 -6.12
CA ASP A 332 4.51 11.45 -5.60
C ASP A 332 5.63 11.59 -6.65
N LYS A 333 5.31 11.36 -7.92
CA LYS A 333 6.27 11.36 -9.03
C LYS A 333 6.57 12.77 -9.57
N TYR A 334 5.56 13.63 -9.68
CA TYR A 334 5.70 14.95 -10.34
C TYR A 334 5.47 16.15 -9.41
N ILE A 335 4.59 16.06 -8.40
CA ILE A 335 4.17 17.24 -7.61
C ILE A 335 4.94 17.40 -6.29
N SER A 336 5.43 16.33 -5.70
CA SER A 336 6.10 16.40 -4.40
C SER A 336 7.49 17.03 -4.51
N PRO A 337 7.87 17.99 -3.65
CA PRO A 337 9.20 18.59 -3.68
C PRO A 337 10.32 17.55 -3.55
N GLY A 338 11.28 17.59 -4.47
CA GLY A 338 12.39 16.63 -4.55
C GLY A 338 12.02 15.28 -5.17
N SER A 339 10.90 15.19 -5.91
CA SER A 339 10.58 14.01 -6.71
C SER A 339 11.52 13.89 -7.93
N THR A 340 11.62 12.68 -8.49
CA THR A 340 12.56 12.39 -9.59
C THR A 340 12.19 13.08 -10.89
N MET A 341 10.91 13.39 -11.09
CA MET A 341 10.39 14.11 -12.26
C MET A 341 9.57 15.33 -11.79
N GLU A 342 10.10 16.08 -10.81
CA GLU A 342 9.41 17.23 -10.25
C GLU A 342 9.10 18.27 -11.32
N VAL A 343 7.82 18.57 -11.54
CA VAL A 343 7.39 19.54 -12.54
C VAL A 343 7.56 20.98 -12.02
N ASN A 344 7.92 21.88 -12.95
CA ASN A 344 8.10 23.29 -12.65
C ASN A 344 6.75 24.04 -12.63
N ILE A 345 6.07 23.96 -11.48
CA ILE A 345 4.82 24.69 -11.20
C ILE A 345 4.98 25.64 -10.01
N SER A 346 4.11 26.66 -9.96
CA SER A 346 4.07 27.64 -8.90
C SER A 346 3.84 27.00 -7.52
N HIS A 347 4.43 27.60 -6.49
CA HIS A 347 4.23 27.14 -5.11
C HIS A 347 2.75 27.13 -4.72
N ARG A 348 1.96 28.12 -5.18
CA ARG A 348 0.52 28.18 -4.94
C ARG A 348 -0.21 26.97 -5.51
N CYS A 349 0.04 26.65 -6.79
CA CYS A 349 -0.58 25.51 -7.45
C CYS A 349 -0.20 24.18 -6.76
N ARG A 350 1.08 24.03 -6.40
CA ARG A 350 1.57 22.85 -5.68
C ARG A 350 0.85 22.66 -4.34
N GLN A 351 0.72 23.73 -3.55
CA GLN A 351 0.02 23.66 -2.26
C GLN A 351 -1.48 23.38 -2.40
N GLU A 352 -2.12 23.89 -3.45
CA GLU A 352 -3.54 23.60 -3.72
C GLU A 352 -3.76 22.10 -3.96
N ILE A 353 -2.88 21.46 -4.74
CA ILE A 353 -2.93 20.00 -4.98
C ILE A 353 -2.63 19.22 -3.69
N LEU A 354 -1.56 19.57 -2.98
CA LEU A 354 -1.10 18.83 -1.79
C LEU A 354 -2.04 18.94 -0.58
N ASN A 355 -2.75 20.07 -0.44
CA ASN A 355 -3.67 20.29 0.67
C ASN A 355 -5.12 19.88 0.36
N THR A 356 -5.40 19.46 -0.88
CA THR A 356 -6.74 19.03 -1.27
C THR A 356 -7.10 17.70 -0.61
N PRO A 357 -8.23 17.62 0.12
CA PRO A 357 -8.66 16.37 0.73
C PRO A 357 -9.28 15.40 -0.29
N ASP A 358 -9.80 15.90 -1.41
CA ASP A 358 -10.50 15.14 -2.44
C ASP A 358 -9.61 14.87 -3.67
N LEU A 359 -8.98 13.69 -3.68
CA LEU A 359 -8.14 13.23 -4.79
C LEU A 359 -8.95 12.70 -5.99
N THR A 360 -10.28 12.61 -5.88
CA THR A 360 -11.14 12.12 -6.97
C THR A 360 -11.60 13.23 -7.90
N ASN A 361 -11.39 14.49 -7.51
CA ASN A 361 -11.80 15.65 -8.28
C ASN A 361 -11.20 15.62 -9.71
N PRO A 362 -12.04 15.66 -10.77
CA PRO A 362 -11.55 15.66 -12.15
C PRO A 362 -10.68 16.88 -12.48
N ASN A 363 -10.82 17.98 -11.76
CA ASN A 363 -10.04 19.20 -11.98
C ASN A 363 -8.77 19.28 -11.11
N LEU A 364 -8.40 18.21 -10.39
CA LEU A 364 -7.28 18.21 -9.42
C LEU A 364 -5.97 18.76 -10.03
N PHE A 365 -5.64 18.35 -11.26
CA PHE A 365 -4.38 18.71 -11.92
C PHE A 365 -4.53 19.82 -12.97
N LYS A 366 -5.73 20.37 -13.16
CA LYS A 366 -6.03 21.29 -14.26
C LYS A 366 -5.19 22.58 -14.20
N SER A 367 -5.01 23.15 -13.00
CA SER A 367 -4.19 24.34 -12.83
C SER A 367 -2.72 24.07 -13.14
N ALA A 368 -2.18 22.93 -12.71
CA ALA A 368 -0.80 22.53 -12.97
C ALA A 368 -0.58 22.28 -14.48
N LEU A 369 -1.52 21.59 -15.15
CA LEU A 369 -1.48 21.40 -16.59
C LEU A 369 -1.47 22.74 -17.35
N ASN A 370 -2.27 23.71 -16.92
CA ASN A 370 -2.29 25.03 -17.58
C ASN A 370 -0.96 25.78 -17.43
N GLU A 371 -0.34 25.74 -16.25
CA GLU A 371 0.97 26.34 -16.02
C GLU A 371 2.06 25.68 -16.89
N LEU A 372 2.10 24.33 -16.91
CA LEU A 372 3.07 23.57 -17.70
C LEU A 372 2.83 23.72 -19.20
N MET A 373 1.57 23.75 -19.64
CA MET A 373 1.23 24.00 -21.05
C MET A 373 1.76 25.35 -21.50
N ARG A 374 1.64 26.39 -20.66
CA ARG A 374 2.23 27.70 -20.95
C ARG A 374 3.75 27.62 -21.03
N LEU A 375 4.39 26.89 -20.11
CA LEU A 375 5.84 26.71 -20.08
C LEU A 375 6.35 25.98 -21.35
N MET A 376 5.71 24.88 -21.74
CA MET A 376 6.06 24.13 -22.95
C MET A 376 5.87 24.99 -24.21
N LYS A 377 4.77 25.76 -24.31
CA LYS A 377 4.53 26.68 -25.44
C LYS A 377 5.60 27.77 -25.54
N MET A 378 6.00 28.36 -24.42
CA MET A 378 6.99 29.45 -24.42
C MET A 378 8.43 28.98 -24.64
N ASN A 379 8.79 27.82 -24.09
CA ASN A 379 10.20 27.42 -23.98
C ASN A 379 10.59 26.25 -24.89
N LEU A 380 9.65 25.41 -25.33
CA LEU A 380 9.98 24.15 -26.03
C LEU A 380 9.35 24.05 -27.42
N ALA A 381 8.18 24.63 -27.62
CA ALA A 381 7.44 24.47 -28.88
C ALA A 381 8.20 25.01 -30.10
N ASN A 382 8.77 26.22 -30.00
CA ASN A 382 9.52 26.82 -31.10
C ASN A 382 10.77 26.00 -31.47
N ASP A 383 11.49 25.53 -30.45
CA ASP A 383 12.70 24.75 -30.64
C ASP A 383 12.38 23.38 -31.26
N TYR A 384 11.27 22.77 -30.87
CA TYR A 384 10.80 21.50 -31.44
C TYR A 384 10.57 21.60 -32.95
N TRP A 385 9.97 22.68 -33.46
CA TRP A 385 9.70 22.83 -34.89
C TRP A 385 10.97 22.85 -35.75
N SER A 386 12.08 23.29 -35.16
CA SER A 386 13.40 23.30 -35.81
C SER A 386 14.22 22.03 -35.54
N SER A 387 13.73 21.14 -34.69
CA SER A 387 14.48 19.98 -34.21
C SER A 387 14.51 18.82 -35.21
N ILE A 388 15.52 17.96 -35.08
CA ILE A 388 15.65 16.71 -35.84
C ILE A 388 14.45 15.79 -35.57
N PHE A 389 13.85 15.84 -34.38
CA PHE A 389 12.70 15.01 -34.01
C PHE A 389 11.47 15.34 -34.84
N PHE A 390 11.19 16.63 -35.05
CA PHE A 390 10.07 17.05 -35.90
C PHE A 390 10.34 16.74 -37.38
N LEU A 391 11.57 16.96 -37.86
CA LEU A 391 11.95 16.59 -39.22
C LEU A 391 11.76 15.08 -39.49
N LYS A 392 12.19 14.24 -38.54
CA LYS A 392 11.99 12.79 -38.59
C LYS A 392 10.51 12.41 -38.60
N LEU A 393 9.69 13.01 -37.73
CA LEU A 393 8.24 12.77 -37.71
C LEU A 393 7.58 13.15 -39.05
N LYS A 394 8.01 14.27 -39.65
CA LYS A 394 7.51 14.73 -40.96
C LYS A 394 7.91 13.77 -42.08
N GLU A 395 9.16 13.29 -42.08
CA GLU A 395 9.66 12.32 -43.05
C GLU A 395 8.91 10.99 -42.95
N GLU A 396 8.73 10.45 -41.75
CA GLU A 396 7.98 9.21 -41.50
C GLU A 396 6.53 9.30 -41.99
N ASN A 397 5.87 10.45 -41.79
CA ASN A 397 4.52 10.66 -42.32
C ASN A 397 4.49 10.74 -43.85
N SER A 398 5.52 11.36 -44.47
CA SER A 398 5.63 11.46 -45.93
C SER A 398 5.90 10.09 -46.61
N MET A 399 6.72 9.24 -46.01
CA MET A 399 6.98 7.89 -46.51
C MET A 399 5.74 7.00 -46.42
N ARG A 400 4.91 7.18 -45.37
CA ARG A 400 3.64 6.46 -45.23
C ARG A 400 2.60 6.87 -46.25
N THR A 401 2.51 8.15 -46.61
CA THR A 401 1.62 8.59 -47.70
C THR A 401 2.03 7.99 -49.05
N VAL A 402 3.34 7.89 -49.32
CA VAL A 402 3.85 7.27 -50.56
C VAL A 402 3.67 5.75 -50.56
N GLY A 403 3.83 5.08 -49.41
CA GLY A 403 3.59 3.65 -49.26
C GLY A 403 2.12 3.25 -49.44
N HIS A 404 1.20 4.08 -48.96
CA HIS A 404 -0.23 3.85 -49.09
C HIS A 404 -0.73 3.97 -50.55
N ASP A 405 -0.09 4.82 -51.35
CA ASP A 405 -0.36 4.95 -52.80
C ASP A 405 0.19 3.77 -53.61
N LEU A 406 1.28 3.14 -53.13
CA LEU A 406 1.88 1.96 -53.78
C LEU A 406 1.16 0.65 -53.40
N GLU A 407 0.73 0.51 -52.13
CA GLU A 407 -0.05 -0.66 -51.66
C GLU A 407 -1.44 -0.73 -52.29
N HIS A 408 -2.02 0.38 -52.73
CA HIS A 408 -3.30 0.38 -53.46
C HIS A 408 -3.19 -0.14 -54.90
N ILE A 409 -1.97 -0.31 -55.43
CA ILE A 409 -1.70 -0.87 -56.78
C ILE A 409 -1.25 -2.34 -56.73
N SER A 410 -0.73 -2.84 -55.60
CA SER A 410 -0.28 -4.23 -55.47
C SER A 410 -1.12 -5.02 -54.46
N GLY A 411 -2.33 -5.41 -54.87
CA GLY A 411 -3.12 -6.40 -54.13
C GLY A 411 -2.51 -7.79 -54.24
N TRP A 412 -1.71 -8.22 -53.26
CA TRP A 412 -1.34 -9.62 -53.08
C TRP A 412 -1.38 -10.04 -51.61
N ASN A 413 -2.19 -11.07 -51.37
CA ASN A 413 -2.37 -11.76 -50.09
C ASN A 413 -1.06 -12.36 -49.58
N PHE A 414 -0.60 -11.94 -48.40
CA PHE A 414 0.37 -12.71 -47.61
C PHE A 414 -0.22 -13.02 -46.24
N THR A 415 -0.62 -14.28 -46.08
CA THR A 415 -0.91 -14.93 -44.81
C THR A 415 0.42 -15.31 -44.19
N ASP A 416 0.87 -14.60 -43.16
CA ASP A 416 2.01 -15.03 -42.35
C ASP A 416 1.55 -15.57 -40.99
N ARG A 417 1.68 -16.89 -40.87
CA ARG A 417 1.70 -17.62 -39.61
C ARG A 417 2.88 -17.13 -38.78
N LEU A 418 2.63 -16.54 -37.62
CA LEU A 418 3.63 -16.44 -36.55
C LEU A 418 3.04 -16.79 -35.18
N SER A 419 3.47 -17.95 -34.70
CA SER A 419 3.68 -18.40 -33.32
C SER A 419 2.98 -17.63 -32.19
N SER A 420 1.90 -18.23 -31.68
CA SER A 420 1.35 -17.90 -30.36
C SER A 420 2.29 -18.43 -29.26
N ILE A 421 3.12 -17.56 -28.70
CA ILE A 421 3.74 -17.81 -27.40
C ILE A 421 2.67 -17.47 -26.35
N HIS A 422 2.06 -18.50 -25.78
CA HIS A 422 1.16 -18.39 -24.64
C HIS A 422 1.97 -17.92 -23.42
N CYS A 423 1.81 -16.66 -23.03
CA CYS A 423 2.18 -16.19 -21.70
C CYS A 423 0.97 -16.44 -20.79
N ALA A 424 0.96 -17.60 -20.13
CA ALA A 424 0.07 -17.84 -19.01
C ALA A 424 0.60 -17.05 -17.80
N ASP A 425 -0.15 -16.03 -17.39
CA ASP A 425 -0.30 -15.51 -16.02
C ASP A 425 -0.82 -14.06 -16.09
N ASP A 426 -2.07 -13.92 -16.55
CA ASP A 426 -2.86 -12.70 -16.38
C ASP A 426 -3.72 -12.83 -15.11
N PRO A 427 -3.48 -12.03 -14.06
CA PRO A 427 -4.26 -12.08 -12.82
C PRO A 427 -5.66 -11.45 -12.95
N PHE A 428 -6.06 -10.98 -14.13
CA PHE A 428 -7.35 -10.32 -14.36
C PHE A 428 -8.38 -11.14 -15.15
N GLN A 429 -8.04 -12.32 -15.67
CA GLN A 429 -9.01 -13.24 -16.28
C GLN A 429 -9.16 -14.54 -15.49
N GLN A 430 -10.06 -14.54 -14.51
CA GLN A 430 -10.73 -15.76 -14.09
C GLN A 430 -12.20 -15.44 -13.83
N ASP A 431 -13.05 -16.30 -14.40
CA ASP A 431 -14.50 -16.41 -14.26
C ASP A 431 -15.38 -15.57 -15.20
N HIS A 432 -15.33 -15.93 -16.49
CA HIS A 432 -16.55 -16.14 -17.28
C HIS A 432 -16.25 -17.18 -18.36
N ASN A 433 -16.43 -18.47 -18.05
CA ASN A 433 -16.83 -19.53 -18.99
C ASN A 433 -16.74 -20.92 -18.34
N LEU A 434 -17.63 -21.22 -17.39
CA LEU A 434 -17.92 -22.59 -16.98
C LEU A 434 -19.42 -22.73 -16.70
N ARG A 435 -20.22 -22.68 -17.77
CA ARG A 435 -21.54 -23.33 -17.82
C ARG A 435 -22.05 -23.39 -19.26
N LYS A 436 -21.57 -24.39 -20.01
CA LYS A 436 -22.33 -25.13 -21.03
C LYS A 436 -21.39 -26.16 -21.66
N SER A 437 -21.35 -27.35 -21.09
CA SER A 437 -21.18 -28.57 -21.87
C SER A 437 -21.75 -29.73 -21.06
N GLY A 438 -22.81 -30.30 -21.61
CA GLY A 438 -23.61 -31.36 -21.06
C GLY A 438 -24.60 -31.77 -22.14
N SER A 439 -24.07 -32.15 -23.31
CA SER A 439 -24.81 -32.85 -24.35
C SER A 439 -24.43 -34.33 -24.29
N SER A 440 -25.37 -35.10 -23.76
CA SER A 440 -25.57 -36.52 -24.04
C SER A 440 -25.58 -36.78 -25.55
N HIS A 441 -24.81 -37.78 -26.00
CA HIS A 441 -25.17 -38.77 -27.02
C HIS A 441 -23.93 -39.63 -27.35
N GLU A 442 -23.85 -40.81 -26.74
CA GLU A 442 -23.77 -42.16 -27.34
C GLU A 442 -23.35 -43.20 -26.29
#